data_AF-A0A9W8ZQW5-F1
#
_entry.id   AF-A0A9W8ZQW5-F1
#
_cell.length_a   1.000
_cell.length_b   1.000
_cell.length_c   1.000
_cell.angle_alpha   90.00
_cell.angle_beta   90.00
_cell.angle_gamma   90.00
#
_symmetry.space_group_name_H-M   'P 1'
#
loop_
_entity.id
_entity.type
_entity.pdbx_description
1 polymer ?
#
loop_
_entity_poly.entity_id
_entity_poly.type
_entity_poly.pdbx_seq_one_letter_code
_entity_poly.pdbx_strand_id
1 'polypeptide(L)'
;MITWLIEPRRANLVKKWSGTNVHVPHSHNKLGSILTTFAHFVYQMSNENMVLSDIQTASGKNVDGVLCELLFDVGLHSTNKQFGLSDFGQEGLQLFTQQHICNQRCEGLGLMRCNQQ
;
A
#
# COMPACT_ATOMS: atom_id res chain seq x y z
N MET A 1 -30.91 -8.55 3.09
CA MET A 1 -30.66 -7.82 1.82
C MET A 1 -29.25 -8.15 1.39
N ILE A 2 -29.04 -8.61 0.16
CA ILE A 2 -27.70 -8.94 -0.36
C ILE A 2 -27.29 -7.79 -1.28
N THR A 3 -26.13 -7.21 -1.03
CA THR A 3 -25.56 -6.12 -1.84
C THR A 3 -24.22 -6.58 -2.41
N TRP A 4 -23.96 -6.26 -3.68
CA TRP A 4 -22.73 -6.62 -4.39
C TRP A 4 -21.95 -5.37 -4.77
N LEU A 5 -20.62 -5.44 -4.65
CA LEU A 5 -19.71 -4.47 -5.25
C LEU A 5 -19.34 -4.95 -6.67
N ILE A 6 -19.41 -4.06 -7.66
CA ILE A 6 -19.06 -4.37 -9.06
C ILE A 6 -18.05 -3.34 -9.56
N GLU A 7 -17.02 -3.82 -10.23
CA GLU A 7 -15.98 -2.99 -10.86
C GLU A 7 -15.63 -3.52 -12.26
N PRO A 8 -14.96 -2.72 -13.12
CA PRO A 8 -14.56 -3.17 -14.45
C PRO A 8 -13.65 -4.40 -14.40
N ARG A 9 -13.96 -5.40 -15.24
CA ARG A 9 -13.17 -6.63 -15.35
C ARG A 9 -11.75 -6.31 -15.82
N ARG A 10 -10.76 -6.74 -15.05
CA ARG A 10 -9.34 -6.73 -15.43
C ARG A 10 -9.02 -8.04 -16.18
N ALA A 11 -8.41 -7.92 -17.37
CA ALA A 11 -8.04 -9.07 -18.21
C ALA A 11 -6.59 -9.53 -18.00
N ASN A 12 -5.82 -8.78 -17.21
CA ASN A 12 -4.36 -8.88 -17.15
C ASN A 12 -3.87 -9.54 -15.87
N LEU A 13 -2.62 -10.01 -15.91
CA LEU A 13 -1.93 -10.61 -14.77
C LEU A 13 -1.85 -9.61 -13.61
N VAL A 14 -2.24 -10.06 -12.42
CA VAL A 14 -2.13 -9.29 -11.18
C VAL A 14 -0.71 -9.42 -10.63
N LYS A 15 -0.14 -8.28 -10.21
CA LYS A 15 1.13 -8.23 -9.51
C LYS A 15 0.94 -7.72 -8.09
N LYS A 16 1.28 -8.55 -7.11
CA LYS A 16 1.21 -8.23 -5.68
C LYS A 16 2.54 -7.63 -5.20
N TRP A 17 2.47 -6.54 -4.45
CA TRP A 17 3.61 -5.78 -3.96
C TRP A 17 3.73 -5.83 -2.43
N SER A 18 2.62 -5.96 -1.71
CA SER A 18 2.60 -6.27 -0.28
C SER A 18 1.51 -7.28 0.03
N GLY A 19 1.64 -8.02 1.13
CA GLY A 19 0.55 -8.77 1.73
C GLY A 19 -0.21 -7.94 2.75
N THR A 20 -1.13 -8.59 3.46
CA THR A 20 -1.86 -7.97 4.57
C THR A 20 -0.88 -7.58 5.67
N ASN A 21 -0.12 -8.53 6.20
CA ASN A 21 0.86 -8.31 7.27
C ASN A 21 2.32 -8.41 6.80
N VAL A 22 2.56 -8.20 5.50
CA VAL A 22 3.84 -8.43 4.84
C VAL A 22 4.21 -7.24 3.95
N HIS A 23 5.17 -6.43 4.38
CA HIS A 23 5.65 -5.22 3.73
C HIS A 23 7.09 -5.41 3.23
N VAL A 24 7.26 -6.13 2.12
CA VAL A 24 8.59 -6.40 1.58
C VAL A 24 9.24 -5.15 0.97
N PRO A 25 10.56 -4.97 1.14
CA PRO A 25 11.30 -3.91 0.45
C PRO A 25 11.45 -4.24 -1.04
N HIS A 26 11.28 -3.21 -1.88
CA HIS A 26 11.40 -3.32 -3.34
C HIS A 26 12.54 -2.43 -3.88
N SER A 27 13.73 -2.52 -3.30
CA SER A 27 14.88 -1.65 -3.61
C SER A 27 15.30 -1.68 -5.09
N HIS A 28 15.14 -2.81 -5.77
CA HIS A 28 15.57 -3.01 -7.16
C HIS A 28 14.45 -2.82 -8.20
N ASN A 29 13.22 -2.50 -7.77
CA ASN A 29 12.10 -2.28 -8.68
C ASN A 29 11.58 -0.83 -8.57
N LYS A 30 11.60 -0.09 -9.69
CA LYS A 30 11.15 1.32 -9.72
C LYS A 30 9.70 1.48 -9.25
N LEU A 31 8.78 0.63 -9.73
CA LEU A 31 7.38 0.72 -9.34
C LEU A 31 7.17 0.24 -7.90
N GLY A 32 7.77 -0.89 -7.52
CA GLY A 32 7.66 -1.40 -6.15
C GLY A 32 8.19 -0.41 -5.12
N SER A 33 9.31 0.26 -5.40
CA SER A 33 9.85 1.31 -4.52
C SER A 33 8.97 2.56 -4.46
N ILE A 34 8.28 2.93 -5.53
CA ILE A 34 7.25 4.01 -5.47
C ILE A 34 6.10 3.56 -4.58
N LEU A 35 5.61 2.34 -4.74
CA LEU A 35 4.46 1.83 -3.99
C LEU A 35 4.75 1.66 -2.49
N THR A 36 5.93 1.18 -2.12
CA THR A 36 6.31 1.09 -0.69
C THR A 36 6.54 2.47 -0.09
N THR A 37 7.09 3.43 -0.84
CA THR A 37 7.16 4.83 -0.40
C THR A 37 5.77 5.44 -0.27
N PHE A 38 4.83 5.10 -1.14
CA PHE A 38 3.45 5.58 -1.03
C PHE A 38 2.76 5.07 0.24
N ALA A 39 2.96 3.80 0.61
CA ALA A 39 2.48 3.29 1.89
C ALA A 39 3.05 4.08 3.08
N HIS A 40 4.37 4.35 3.08
CA HIS A 40 5.01 5.17 4.10
C HIS A 40 4.50 6.62 4.12
N PHE A 41 4.29 7.22 2.95
CA PHE A 41 3.69 8.54 2.85
C PHE A 41 2.32 8.58 3.52
N VAL A 42 1.44 7.60 3.26
CA VAL A 42 0.12 7.51 3.91
C VAL A 42 0.25 7.36 5.42
N TYR A 43 1.18 6.53 5.89
CA TYR A 43 1.49 6.38 7.31
C TYR A 43 1.85 7.71 7.97
N GLN A 44 2.81 8.44 7.42
CA GLN A 44 3.23 9.69 8.02
C GLN A 44 2.18 10.81 7.87
N MET A 45 1.52 10.93 6.72
CA MET A 45 0.50 11.96 6.49
C MET A 45 -0.77 11.76 7.30
N SER A 46 -1.04 10.52 7.72
CA SER A 46 -2.15 10.23 8.64
C SER A 46 -1.79 10.43 10.11
N ASN A 47 -0.64 11.05 10.43
CA ASN A 47 -0.07 11.11 11.77
C ASN A 47 0.04 9.70 12.39
N GLU A 48 0.58 8.76 11.62
CA GLU A 48 0.83 7.38 12.03
C GLU A 48 -0.43 6.57 12.35
N ASN A 49 -1.60 7.05 11.93
CA ASN A 49 -2.87 6.39 12.25
C ASN A 49 -3.29 5.31 11.25
N MET A 50 -2.73 5.32 10.04
CA MET A 50 -3.17 4.45 8.96
C MET A 50 -2.03 4.05 8.03
N VAL A 51 -1.98 2.81 7.57
CA VAL A 51 -1.04 2.40 6.51
C VAL A 51 -1.69 1.50 5.49
N LEU A 52 -1.26 1.61 4.24
CA LEU A 52 -1.71 0.74 3.16
C LEU A 52 -1.07 -0.65 3.25
N SER A 53 -1.87 -1.67 3.00
CA SER A 53 -1.47 -3.08 2.89
C SER A 53 -2.11 -3.72 1.65
N ASP A 54 -1.77 -4.99 1.38
CA ASP A 54 -2.26 -5.72 0.19
C ASP A 54 -2.16 -4.93 -1.13
N ILE A 55 -1.12 -4.12 -1.29
CA ILE A 55 -0.91 -3.30 -2.48
C ILE A 55 -0.67 -4.24 -3.67
N GLN A 56 -1.54 -4.14 -4.67
CA GLN A 56 -1.44 -4.91 -5.90
C GLN A 56 -1.83 -4.06 -7.11
N THR A 57 -1.23 -4.38 -8.25
CA THR A 57 -1.49 -3.69 -9.51
C THR A 57 -1.87 -4.66 -10.61
N ALA A 58 -2.54 -4.15 -11.63
CA ALA A 58 -2.66 -4.77 -12.93
C ALA A 58 -2.49 -3.72 -14.01
N SER A 59 -1.86 -4.08 -15.12
CA SER A 59 -1.76 -3.18 -16.27
C SER A 59 -3.15 -2.88 -16.82
N GLY A 60 -3.42 -1.63 -17.16
CA GLY A 60 -4.71 -1.19 -17.67
C GLY A 60 -4.62 0.19 -18.30
N LYS A 61 -5.77 0.77 -18.64
CA LYS A 61 -5.85 2.15 -19.15
C LYS A 61 -6.47 3.04 -18.09
N ASN A 62 -5.90 4.23 -17.90
CA ASN A 62 -6.50 5.25 -17.05
C ASN A 62 -7.73 5.89 -17.75
N VAL A 63 -8.33 6.90 -17.12
CA VAL A 63 -9.50 7.62 -17.66
C VAL A 63 -9.25 8.27 -19.03
N ASP A 64 -8.00 8.61 -19.33
CA ASP A 64 -7.58 9.21 -20.61
C ASP A 64 -7.18 8.16 -21.67
N GLY A 65 -7.32 6.87 -21.36
CA GLY A 65 -6.94 5.79 -22.25
C GLY A 65 -5.43 5.47 -22.27
N VAL A 66 -4.64 6.08 -21.40
CA VAL A 66 -3.18 5.89 -21.30
C VAL A 66 -2.86 4.61 -20.54
N LEU A 67 -1.96 3.79 -21.08
CA LEU A 67 -1.51 2.57 -20.43
C LEU A 67 -0.79 2.90 -19.11
N CYS A 68 -1.22 2.28 -18.02
CA CYS A 68 -0.69 2.49 -16.68
C CYS A 68 -0.86 1.24 -15.81
N GLU A 69 -0.34 1.31 -14.59
CA GLU A 69 -0.52 0.30 -13.55
C GLU A 69 -1.64 0.76 -12.61
N LEU A 70 -2.76 0.06 -12.63
CA LEU A 70 -3.94 0.38 -11.83
C LEU A 70 -3.85 -0.31 -10.47
N LEU A 71 -4.00 0.45 -9.39
CA LEU A 71 -4.18 -0.06 -8.04
C LEU A 71 -5.63 -0.48 -7.82
N PHE A 72 -5.84 -1.60 -7.15
CA PHE A 72 -7.16 -2.10 -6.79
C PHE A 72 -7.07 -2.99 -5.55
N ASP A 73 -8.22 -3.23 -4.88
CA ASP A 73 -8.32 -4.08 -3.68
C ASP A 73 -7.24 -3.77 -2.63
N VAL A 74 -6.99 -2.48 -2.39
CA VAL A 74 -5.97 -2.03 -1.43
C VAL A 74 -6.50 -2.26 -0.01
N GLY A 75 -5.69 -2.90 0.83
CA GLY A 75 -5.95 -3.05 2.26
C GLY A 75 -5.49 -1.83 3.05
N LEU A 76 -6.04 -1.66 4.26
CA LEU A 76 -5.64 -0.60 5.16
C LEU A 76 -5.62 -1.11 6.60
N HIS A 77 -4.56 -0.79 7.33
CA HIS A 77 -4.54 -0.92 8.78
C HIS A 77 -4.76 0.43 9.42
N SER A 78 -5.58 0.49 10.47
CA SER A 78 -5.89 1.73 11.17
C SER A 78 -5.89 1.57 12.69
N THR A 79 -5.57 2.63 13.42
CA THR A 79 -5.55 2.59 14.90
C THR A 79 -6.87 2.16 15.52
N ASN A 80 -7.99 2.38 14.83
CA ASN A 80 -9.35 2.07 15.27
C ASN A 80 -9.99 0.83 14.62
N LYS A 81 -9.27 0.09 13.76
CA LYS A 81 -9.74 -1.13 13.08
C LYS A 81 -11.02 -0.96 12.26
N GLN A 82 -11.14 0.14 11.51
CA GLN A 82 -12.39 0.49 10.81
C GLN A 82 -12.47 0.06 9.33
N PHE A 83 -11.41 -0.54 8.77
CA PHE A 83 -11.33 -0.78 7.31
C PHE A 83 -11.57 -2.24 6.90
N GLY A 84 -12.30 -2.99 7.73
CA GLY A 84 -12.79 -4.33 7.40
C GLY A 84 -11.92 -5.45 7.99
N LEU A 85 -12.15 -6.68 7.49
CA LEU A 85 -11.60 -7.90 8.09
C LEU A 85 -10.07 -8.01 7.98
N SER A 86 -9.46 -7.35 7.00
CA SER A 86 -8.01 -7.29 6.80
C SER A 86 -7.35 -6.14 7.57
N ASP A 87 -8.09 -5.38 8.38
CA ASP A 87 -7.54 -4.34 9.24
C ASP A 87 -7.08 -4.91 10.60
N PHE A 88 -5.78 -5.24 10.70
CA PHE A 88 -5.16 -5.73 11.94
C PHE A 88 -4.87 -4.61 12.95
N GLY A 89 -5.20 -3.37 12.62
CA GLY A 89 -5.01 -2.17 13.42
C GLY A 89 -3.58 -1.96 13.90
N GLN A 90 -3.40 -1.71 15.21
CA GLN A 90 -2.09 -1.41 15.78
C GLN A 90 -1.03 -2.48 15.49
N GLU A 91 -1.42 -3.76 15.46
CA GLU A 91 -0.51 -4.84 15.09
C GLU A 91 -0.02 -4.69 13.65
N GLY A 92 -0.93 -4.40 12.71
CA GLY A 92 -0.59 -4.15 11.31
C GLY A 92 0.29 -2.91 11.14
N LEU A 93 0.03 -1.83 11.88
CA LEU A 93 0.87 -0.63 11.89
C LEU A 93 2.28 -0.93 12.41
N GLN A 94 2.40 -1.68 13.50
CA GLN A 94 3.69 -2.09 14.07
C GLN A 94 4.48 -2.96 13.09
N LEU A 95 3.84 -3.96 12.47
CA LEU A 95 4.46 -4.80 11.46
C LEU A 95 4.96 -3.98 10.27
N PHE A 96 4.20 -2.98 9.84
CA PHE A 96 4.67 -2.05 8.82
C PHE A 96 5.96 -1.33 9.25
N THR A 97 5.98 -0.69 10.43
CA THR A 97 7.17 0.04 10.89
C THR A 97 8.41 -0.85 11.01
N GLN A 98 8.24 -2.08 11.51
CA GLN A 98 9.32 -3.06 11.66
C GLN A 98 9.88 -3.55 10.32
N GLN A 99 9.02 -3.75 9.32
CA GLN A 99 9.40 -4.34 8.03
C GLN A 99 9.80 -3.28 6.99
N HIS A 100 9.30 -2.05 7.11
CA HIS A 100 9.55 -0.99 6.14
C HIS A 100 11.01 -0.54 6.17
N ILE A 101 11.69 -0.69 5.02
CA ILE A 101 13.02 -0.11 4.79
C ILE A 101 12.86 1.12 3.90
N CYS A 102 13.19 2.29 4.46
CA CYS A 102 13.19 3.54 3.71
C CYS A 102 14.12 3.44 2.49
N ASN A 103 13.66 3.97 1.36
CA ASN A 103 14.44 4.07 0.14
C ASN A 103 14.65 5.56 -0.24
N GLN A 104 15.43 5.82 -1.29
CA GLN A 104 15.76 7.17 -1.76
C GLN A 104 14.54 8.07 -2.01
N ARG A 105 13.38 7.50 -2.35
CA ARG A 105 12.14 8.27 -2.54
C ARG A 105 11.50 8.67 -1.21
N CYS A 106 11.62 7.85 -0.18
CA CYS A 106 11.20 8.25 1.18
C CYS A 106 12.01 9.47 1.63
N GLU A 107 13.33 9.43 1.40
CA GLU A 107 14.24 10.54 1.71
C GLU A 107 13.94 11.79 0.87
N GLY A 108 13.72 11.62 -0.43
CA GLY A 108 13.38 12.71 -1.34
C GLY A 108 12.04 13.39 -1.02
N LEU A 109 11.13 12.68 -0.32
CA LEU A 109 9.88 13.23 0.19
C LEU A 109 10.00 13.78 1.63
N GLY A 110 11.18 13.69 2.26
CA GLY A 110 11.38 14.14 3.64
C GLY A 110 10.65 13.29 4.68
N LEU A 111 10.41 12.01 4.41
CA LEU A 111 9.71 11.13 5.34
C LEU A 111 10.60 10.73 6.53
N MET A 112 10.02 10.69 7.73
CA MET A 112 10.69 10.23 8.95
C MET A 112 10.95 8.74 8.88
N ARG A 113 12.13 8.27 9.29
CA ARG A 113 12.46 6.84 9.19
C ARG A 113 11.70 6.03 10.24
N CYS A 114 11.02 4.95 9.82
CA CYS A 114 10.22 4.09 10.71
C CYS A 114 11.01 3.32 11.78
N ASN A 115 12.35 3.26 11.70
CA ASN A 115 13.21 2.52 12.63
C ASN A 115 14.41 3.38 13.09
N GLN A 116 14.14 4.44 13.86
CA GLN A 116 15.15 5.10 14.69
C GLN A 116 14.82 4.84 16.16
N GLN A 117 15.18 3.65 16.65
CA GLN A 117 15.44 3.39 18.06
C GLN A 117 16.85 2.84 18.18
#